data_AF-A0A8C6HNL9-F1
#
_entry.id   AF-A0A8C6HNL9-F1
#
_cell.length_a   1.000
_cell.length_b   1.000
_cell.length_c   1.000
_cell.angle_alpha   90.00
_cell.angle_beta   90.00
_cell.angle_gamma   90.00
#
_symmetry.space_group_name_H-M   'P 1'
#
loop_
_entity.id
_entity.type
_entity.pdbx_description
1 polymer ?
#
loop_
_entity_poly.entity_id
_entity_poly.type
_entity_poly.pdbx_seq_one_letter_code
_entity_poly.pdbx_strand_id
1 'polypeptide(L)'
;MTRHGKNCTAGAVYTYHEKKKDTAASGYGTQNIRLSRDAVKDFDCCCLSLQPCHDPVVTPDGYLYEREAILEYILHQKREIARQVKAYEKQRGARREEQKELQRAAAQDQVRGFLEKEAAIVSRPLNPFMPKAATLPNTVGLWSPWSVLRN
;
A
#
# COMPACT_ATOMS: atom_id res chain seq x y z
N MET A 1 -43.09 -4.35 24.95
CA MET A 1 -42.16 -5.06 24.04
C MET A 1 -42.98 -5.74 22.96
N THR A 2 -43.08 -5.10 21.80
CA THR A 2 -43.82 -5.63 20.65
C THR A 2 -43.11 -6.88 20.13
N ARG A 3 -43.87 -7.97 20.04
CA ARG A 3 -43.43 -9.29 19.57
C ARG A 3 -42.97 -9.16 18.13
N HIS A 4 -41.66 -9.07 17.91
CA HIS A 4 -41.09 -9.09 16.56
C HIS A 4 -41.39 -10.46 15.94
N GLY A 5 -42.29 -10.48 14.94
CA GLY A 5 -42.62 -11.69 14.19
C GLY A 5 -41.37 -12.18 13.47
N LYS A 6 -41.01 -13.45 13.67
CA LYS A 6 -39.92 -14.14 12.97
C LYS A 6 -40.30 -14.44 11.51
N ASN A 7 -40.80 -13.45 10.78
CA ASN A 7 -41.16 -13.63 9.39
C ASN A 7 -39.93 -13.36 8.53
N CYS A 8 -39.55 -14.31 7.68
CA CYS A 8 -38.37 -14.28 6.80
C CYS A 8 -38.39 -13.19 5.71
N THR A 9 -39.32 -12.24 5.75
CA THR A 9 -39.53 -11.26 4.68
C THR A 9 -38.57 -10.07 4.74
N ALA A 10 -37.87 -9.87 5.87
CA ALA A 10 -36.84 -8.84 6.05
C ALA A 10 -35.53 -9.40 6.69
N GLY A 11 -35.40 -10.73 6.75
CA GLY A 11 -34.26 -11.43 7.33
C GLY A 11 -33.18 -11.77 6.30
N ALA A 12 -31.95 -12.03 6.76
CA ALA A 12 -30.90 -12.57 5.91
C ALA A 12 -31.38 -13.87 5.23
N VAL A 13 -31.14 -13.98 3.91
CA VAL A 13 -31.49 -15.15 3.08
C VAL A 13 -31.07 -16.47 3.75
N TYR A 14 -29.91 -16.44 4.40
CA TYR A 14 -29.37 -17.53 5.17
C TYR A 14 -29.84 -17.53 6.63
N THR A 15 -30.42 -18.64 7.05
CA THR A 15 -30.72 -18.96 8.45
C THR A 15 -29.43 -19.14 9.25
N TYR A 16 -29.53 -18.99 10.57
CA TYR A 16 -28.42 -19.23 11.48
C TYR A 16 -27.80 -20.63 11.31
N HIS A 17 -28.62 -21.66 11.09
CA HIS A 17 -28.15 -23.04 10.95
C HIS A 17 -27.42 -23.28 9.63
N GLU A 18 -27.86 -22.65 8.54
CA GLU A 18 -27.16 -22.72 7.26
C GLU A 18 -25.81 -22.00 7.34
N LYS A 19 -25.77 -20.79 7.92
CA LYS A 19 -24.49 -20.09 8.16
C LYS A 19 -23.53 -20.93 9.00
N LYS A 20 -24.03 -21.59 10.05
CA LYS A 20 -23.21 -22.44 10.91
C LYS A 20 -22.67 -23.67 10.15
N LYS A 21 -23.49 -24.29 9.29
CA LYS A 21 -23.06 -25.41 8.44
C LYS A 21 -22.03 -24.98 7.41
N ASP A 22 -22.26 -23.86 6.74
CA ASP A 22 -21.35 -23.33 5.71
C ASP A 22 -20.02 -22.87 6.32
N THR A 23 -20.06 -22.25 7.50
CA THR A 23 -18.85 -21.89 8.27
C THR A 23 -18.05 -23.14 8.61
N ALA A 24 -18.71 -24.21 9.09
CA ALA A 24 -18.07 -25.48 9.44
C ALA A 24 -17.45 -26.18 8.21
N ALA A 25 -18.16 -26.21 7.09
CA ALA A 25 -17.69 -26.84 5.84
C ALA A 25 -16.58 -26.04 5.14
N SER A 26 -16.68 -24.71 5.15
CA SER A 26 -15.71 -23.83 4.48
C SER A 26 -14.44 -23.61 5.33
N GLY A 27 -14.48 -23.93 6.62
CA GLY A 27 -13.35 -23.69 7.56
C GLY A 27 -13.04 -22.21 7.79
N TYR A 28 -13.88 -21.30 7.28
CA TYR A 28 -13.69 -19.86 7.33
C TYR A 28 -14.72 -19.20 8.24
N GLY A 29 -14.27 -18.31 9.12
CA GLY A 29 -15.08 -17.62 10.13
C GLY A 29 -14.87 -18.13 11.55
N THR A 30 -15.52 -17.50 12.53
CA THR A 30 -15.40 -17.86 13.95
C THR A 30 -16.31 -19.05 14.27
N GLN A 31 -15.70 -20.19 14.59
CA GLN A 31 -16.40 -21.40 15.03
C GLN A 31 -16.18 -21.64 16.53
N ASN A 32 -17.27 -21.84 17.27
CA ASN A 32 -17.20 -22.34 18.64
C ASN A 32 -17.42 -23.86 18.62
N ILE A 33 -16.32 -24.61 18.60
CA ILE A 33 -16.30 -26.07 18.68
C ILE A 33 -15.42 -26.53 19.84
N ARG A 34 -15.74 -27.70 20.42
CA ARG A 34 -14.87 -28.34 21.40
C ARG A 34 -13.75 -29.06 20.65
N LEU A 35 -12.51 -28.64 20.87
CA LEU A 35 -11.34 -29.27 20.27
C LEU A 35 -11.02 -30.59 20.99
N SER A 36 -10.63 -31.60 20.21
CA SER A 36 -10.12 -32.88 20.72
C SER A 36 -8.68 -32.73 21.21
N ARG A 37 -8.16 -33.76 21.90
CA ARG A 37 -6.76 -33.83 22.36
C ARG A 37 -5.78 -33.52 21.23
N ASP A 38 -6.06 -34.00 20.03
CA ASP A 38 -5.21 -33.90 18.85
C ASP A 38 -4.96 -32.45 18.39
N ALA A 39 -5.74 -31.48 18.90
CA ALA A 39 -5.50 -30.07 18.64
C ALA A 39 -4.37 -29.48 19.51
N VAL A 40 -3.95 -30.19 20.55
CA VAL A 40 -2.87 -29.78 21.44
C VAL A 40 -1.62 -30.54 21.06
N LYS A 41 -0.50 -29.82 20.94
CA LYS A 41 0.81 -30.41 20.69
C LYS A 41 1.20 -31.33 21.85
N ASP A 42 1.67 -32.54 21.55
CA ASP A 42 2.26 -33.41 22.57
C ASP A 42 3.56 -32.81 23.16
N PHE A 43 3.92 -33.26 24.36
CA PHE A 43 5.02 -32.68 25.15
C PHE A 43 6.40 -32.94 24.55
N ASP A 44 6.59 -34.11 23.94
CA ASP A 44 7.82 -34.62 23.33
C ASP A 44 8.01 -34.18 21.86
N CYS A 45 7.03 -33.46 21.30
CA CYS A 45 7.08 -32.98 19.93
C CYS A 45 7.77 -31.62 19.78
N CYS A 46 8.55 -31.49 18.70
CA CYS A 46 9.22 -30.25 18.31
C CYS A 46 8.18 -29.17 17.96
N CYS A 47 8.39 -27.94 18.41
CA CYS A 47 7.52 -26.80 18.09
C CYS A 47 7.54 -26.39 16.60
N LEU A 48 8.50 -26.89 15.80
CA LEU A 48 8.62 -26.58 14.36
C LEU A 48 8.09 -27.72 13.49
N SER A 49 8.58 -28.95 13.68
CA SER A 49 8.21 -30.10 12.86
C SER A 49 6.92 -30.80 13.32
N LEU A 50 6.47 -30.55 14.57
CA LEU A 50 5.35 -31.27 15.21
C LEU A 50 5.55 -32.80 15.24
N GLN A 51 6.78 -33.26 15.03
CA GLN A 51 7.18 -34.66 15.16
C GLN A 51 7.86 -34.87 16.52
N PRO A 52 7.83 -36.09 17.06
CA PRO A 52 8.61 -36.47 18.25
C PRO A 52 10.10 -36.16 18.04
N CYS A 53 10.75 -35.56 19.03
CA CYS A 53 12.16 -35.14 18.92
C CYS A 53 13.12 -36.33 19.07
N HIS A 54 14.14 -36.42 18.20
CA HIS A 54 15.24 -37.36 18.38
C HIS A 54 16.37 -36.78 19.26
N ASP A 55 16.84 -35.56 18.95
CA ASP A 55 17.85 -34.83 19.73
C ASP A 55 17.25 -33.49 20.21
N PRO A 56 16.56 -33.51 21.38
CA PRO A 56 15.85 -32.34 21.89
C PRO A 56 16.80 -31.28 22.41
N VAL A 57 16.54 -30.04 22.03
CA VAL A 57 17.16 -28.83 22.57
C VAL A 57 16.08 -27.91 23.12
N VAL A 58 16.35 -27.28 24.26
CA VAL A 58 15.39 -26.46 24.98
C VAL A 58 15.90 -25.03 25.03
N THR A 59 15.03 -24.06 24.70
CA THR A 59 15.33 -22.64 24.88
C THR A 59 15.15 -22.24 26.35
N PRO A 60 15.75 -21.12 26.81
CA PRO A 60 15.53 -20.63 28.18
C PRO A 60 14.07 -20.41 28.54
N ASP A 61 13.22 -20.12 27.56
CA ASP A 61 11.78 -19.93 27.71
C ASP A 61 10.98 -21.25 27.87
N GLY A 62 11.65 -22.40 27.75
CA GLY A 62 11.06 -23.73 27.95
C GLY A 62 10.43 -24.34 26.70
N TYR A 63 10.76 -23.87 25.49
CA TYR A 63 10.28 -24.49 24.26
C TYR A 63 11.20 -25.62 23.80
N LEU A 64 10.58 -26.73 23.38
CA LEU A 64 11.26 -27.92 22.88
C LEU A 64 11.40 -27.87 21.36
N TYR A 65 12.62 -28.06 20.87
CA TYR A 65 12.94 -28.15 19.46
C TYR A 65 13.85 -29.34 19.18
N GLU A 66 13.83 -29.78 17.92
CA GLU A 66 14.87 -30.65 17.39
C GLU A 66 16.07 -29.81 16.94
N ARG A 67 17.29 -30.27 17.25
CA ARG A 67 18.53 -29.51 16.99
C ARG A 67 18.67 -29.07 15.53
N GLU A 68 18.40 -29.97 14.59
CA GLU A 68 18.54 -29.69 13.16
C GLU A 68 17.51 -28.65 12.70
N ALA A 69 16.24 -28.88 13.05
CA ALA A 69 15.13 -28.00 12.67
C ALA A 69 15.31 -26.56 13.18
N ILE A 70 15.74 -26.37 14.43
CA ILE A 70 15.93 -25.01 14.96
C ILE A 70 17.10 -24.28 14.30
N LEU A 71 18.20 -24.99 13.99
CA LEU A 71 19.35 -24.39 13.33
C LEU A 71 19.04 -23.98 11.89
N GLU A 72 18.36 -24.85 11.14
CA GLU A 72 17.89 -24.55 9.80
C GLU A 72 16.95 -23.35 9.79
N TYR A 73 15.99 -23.31 10.72
CA TYR A 73 15.08 -22.19 10.89
C TYR A 73 15.83 -20.88 11.15
N ILE A 74 16.79 -20.86 12.07
CA ILE A 74 17.58 -19.66 12.39
C ILE A 74 18.36 -19.16 11.16
N LEU A 75 19.01 -20.08 10.42
CA LEU A 75 19.75 -19.73 9.22
C LEU A 75 18.84 -19.17 8.13
N HIS A 76 17.68 -19.80 7.92
CA HIS A 76 16.67 -19.33 6.99
C HIS A 76 16.16 -17.93 7.35
N GLN A 77 15.76 -17.71 8.61
CA GLN A 77 15.27 -16.41 9.08
C GLN A 77 16.32 -15.31 8.92
N LYS A 78 17.58 -15.57 9.28
CA LYS A 78 18.66 -14.58 9.10
C LYS A 78 18.85 -14.20 7.62
N ARG A 79 18.76 -15.18 6.71
CA ARG A 79 18.85 -14.93 5.25
C ARG A 79 17.67 -14.11 4.73
N GLU A 80 16.45 -14.44 5.16
CA GLU A 80 15.25 -13.69 4.75
C GLU A 80 15.27 -12.25 5.28
N ILE A 81 15.64 -12.05 6.55
CA ILE A 81 15.79 -10.70 7.11
C ILE A 81 16.84 -9.91 6.33
N ALA A 82 18.01 -10.49 6.05
CA ALA A 82 19.04 -9.81 5.25
C ALA A 82 18.53 -9.43 3.84
N ARG A 83 17.74 -10.30 3.20
CA ARG A 83 17.12 -10.02 1.90
C ARG A 83 16.12 -8.87 1.99
N GLN A 84 15.23 -8.90 2.99
CA GLN A 84 14.20 -7.88 3.20
C GLN A 84 14.82 -6.52 3.56
N VAL A 85 15.83 -6.49 4.44
CA VAL A 85 16.56 -5.28 4.80
C VAL A 85 17.21 -4.65 3.56
N LYS A 86 17.90 -5.45 2.73
CA LYS A 86 18.52 -4.95 1.50
C LYS A 86 17.49 -4.38 0.51
N ALA A 87 16.34 -5.04 0.36
CA ALA A 87 15.26 -4.55 -0.49
C ALA A 87 14.67 -3.23 0.04
N TYR A 88 14.45 -3.15 1.35
CA TYR A 88 13.96 -1.95 2.02
C TYR A 88 14.95 -0.77 1.89
N GLU A 89 16.25 -1.01 2.08
CA GLU A 89 17.29 0.01 1.92
C GLU A 89 17.35 0.56 0.49
N LYS A 90 17.24 -0.32 -0.52
CA LYS A 90 17.18 0.09 -1.93
C LYS A 90 15.95 0.96 -2.20
N GLN A 91 14.78 0.55 -1.71
CA GLN A 91 13.54 1.32 -1.85
C GLN A 91 13.64 2.69 -1.15
N ARG A 92 14.20 2.72 0.05
CA ARG A 92 14.40 3.95 0.82
C ARG A 92 15.39 4.90 0.13
N GLY A 93 16.46 4.36 -0.47
CA GLY A 93 17.43 5.12 -1.28
C GLY A 93 16.75 5.79 -2.47
N ALA A 94 16.03 5.01 -3.29
CA ALA A 94 15.32 5.53 -4.45
C ALA A 94 14.30 6.62 -4.09
N ARG A 95 13.48 6.40 -3.04
CA ARG A 95 12.53 7.40 -2.55
C ARG A 95 13.23 8.69 -2.09
N ARG A 96 14.42 8.58 -1.47
CA ARG A 96 15.19 9.76 -1.02
C ARG A 96 15.77 10.53 -2.20
N GLU A 97 16.19 9.86 -3.26
CA GLU A 97 16.66 10.49 -4.50
C GLU A 97 15.53 11.20 -5.23
N GLU A 98 14.39 10.52 -5.43
CA GLU A 98 13.18 11.12 -6.01
C GLU A 98 12.73 12.38 -5.24
N GLN A 99 12.71 12.32 -3.91
CA GLN A 99 12.39 13.48 -3.09
C GLN A 99 13.38 14.64 -3.26
N LYS A 100 14.68 14.35 -3.38
CA LYS A 100 15.69 15.38 -3.64
C LYS A 100 15.53 15.99 -5.04
N GLU A 101 15.19 15.19 -6.04
CA GLU A 101 14.93 15.66 -7.40
C GLU A 101 13.69 16.54 -7.46
N LEU A 102 12.59 16.12 -6.82
CA LEU A 102 11.37 16.92 -6.69
C LEU A 102 11.64 18.25 -5.95
N GLN A 103 12.43 18.23 -4.87
CA GLN A 103 12.82 19.47 -4.17
C GLN A 103 13.67 20.39 -5.05
N ARG A 104 14.60 19.85 -5.84
CA ARG A 104 15.41 20.62 -6.78
C ARG A 104 14.57 21.22 -7.90
N ALA A 105 13.68 20.44 -8.50
CA ALA A 105 12.75 20.89 -9.53
C ALA A 105 11.84 21.99 -9.00
N ALA A 106 11.25 21.80 -7.81
CA ALA A 106 10.45 22.81 -7.15
C ALA A 106 11.25 24.10 -6.91
N ALA A 107 12.48 24.01 -6.42
CA ALA A 107 13.34 25.19 -6.23
C ALA A 107 13.64 25.92 -7.56
N GLN A 108 13.89 25.18 -8.64
CA GLN A 108 14.10 25.77 -9.97
C GLN A 108 12.83 26.45 -10.50
N ASP A 109 11.66 25.84 -10.32
CA ASP A 109 10.38 26.44 -10.71
C ASP A 109 10.07 27.72 -9.91
N GLN A 110 10.43 27.77 -8.62
CA GLN A 110 10.31 28.99 -7.83
C GLN A 110 11.20 30.12 -8.36
N VAL A 111 12.46 29.81 -8.71
CA VAL A 111 13.39 30.78 -9.31
C VAL A 111 12.88 31.24 -10.68
N ARG A 112 12.42 30.32 -11.54
CA ARG A 112 11.86 30.65 -12.85
C ARG A 112 10.64 31.57 -12.71
N GLY A 113 9.70 31.22 -11.83
CA GLY A 113 8.51 32.02 -11.56
C GLY A 113 8.83 33.38 -10.94
N PHE A 114 9.94 33.52 -10.21
CA PHE A 114 10.42 34.81 -9.75
C PHE A 114 10.94 35.68 -10.90
N LEU A 115 11.82 35.14 -11.76
CA LEU A 115 12.37 35.85 -12.92
C LEU A 115 11.30 36.30 -13.92
N GLU A 116 10.29 35.46 -14.17
CA GLU A 116 9.15 35.81 -15.02
C GLU A 116 8.37 37.02 -14.46
N LYS A 117 8.19 37.08 -13.14
CA LYS A 117 7.54 38.22 -12.47
C LYS A 117 8.39 39.49 -12.55
N GLU A 118 9.70 39.39 -12.39
CA GLU A 118 10.60 40.54 -12.56
C GLU A 118 10.55 41.07 -14.00
N ALA A 119 10.58 40.20 -15.00
CA ALA A 119 10.50 40.59 -16.41
C ALA A 119 9.17 41.31 -16.74
N ALA A 120 8.06 40.87 -16.13
CA ALA A 120 6.76 41.51 -16.30
C ALA A 120 6.69 42.93 -15.69
N ILE A 121 7.47 43.20 -14.63
CA ILE A 121 7.57 44.54 -14.02
C ILE A 121 8.44 45.46 -14.89
N VAL A 122 9.47 44.92 -15.55
CA VAL A 122 10.41 45.69 -16.38
C VAL A 122 9.86 46.00 -17.78
N SER A 123 8.86 45.27 -18.28
CA SER A 123 8.26 45.54 -19.59
C SER A 123 7.12 46.55 -19.56
N ARG A 124 7.43 47.81 -19.25
CA ARG A 124 6.93 49.00 -19.98
C ARG A 124 7.68 50.25 -19.51
N PRO A 125 8.72 50.73 -20.23
CA PRO A 125 8.98 52.15 -20.22
C PRO A 125 7.75 52.81 -20.86
N LEU A 126 6.84 53.31 -20.01
CA LEU A 126 5.85 54.31 -20.42
C LEU A 126 6.66 55.58 -20.76
N ASN A 127 7.31 55.59 -21.92
CA ASN A 127 7.87 56.80 -22.49
C ASN A 127 6.69 57.72 -22.84
N PRO A 128 6.47 58.84 -22.12
CA PRO A 128 5.29 59.68 -22.29
C PRO A 128 5.29 60.49 -23.59
N PHE A 129 6.36 60.39 -24.39
CA PHE A 129 6.65 61.29 -25.50
C PHE A 129 6.50 60.67 -26.90
N MET A 130 5.93 59.48 -27.04
CA MET A 130 5.60 58.93 -28.37
C MET A 130 4.10 58.90 -28.62
N PRO A 131 3.61 59.52 -29.73
CA PRO A 131 2.19 59.52 -30.05
C PRO A 131 1.72 58.12 -30.41
N LYS A 132 0.55 57.77 -29.87
CA LYS A 132 -0.17 56.51 -30.09
C LYS A 132 -0.36 56.26 -31.59
N ALA A 133 0.34 55.28 -32.15
CA ALA A 133 0.10 54.84 -33.52
C ALA A 133 -1.35 54.35 -33.65
N ALA A 134 -2.06 54.94 -34.61
CA ALA A 134 -3.47 54.74 -34.86
C ALA A 134 -3.77 53.26 -35.19
N THR A 135 -4.74 52.71 -34.48
CA THR A 135 -5.46 51.49 -34.84
C THR A 135 -6.25 51.73 -36.14
N LEU A 136 -5.99 50.94 -37.18
CA LEU A 136 -6.89 50.80 -38.33
C LEU A 136 -7.77 49.55 -38.17
N PRO A 137 -9.04 49.59 -38.62
CA PRO A 137 -9.98 48.49 -38.41
C PRO A 137 -9.85 47.38 -39.46
N ASN A 138 -9.70 46.16 -38.95
CA ASN A 138 -10.40 44.92 -39.31
C ASN A 138 -10.53 44.53 -40.80
N THR A 139 -9.90 43.42 -41.21
CA THR A 139 -10.54 42.48 -42.15
C THR A 139 -10.13 41.02 -41.91
N VAL A 140 -11.18 40.19 -41.89
CA VAL A 140 -11.30 38.77 -42.27
C VAL A 140 -10.51 37.69 -41.53
N GLY A 141 -11.29 36.79 -40.94
CA GLY A 141 -10.83 35.66 -40.15
C GLY A 141 -10.18 34.54 -40.95
N LEU A 142 -9.39 33.76 -40.22
CA LEU A 142 -9.23 32.34 -40.49
C LEU A 142 -9.11 31.62 -39.15
N TRP A 143 -10.26 31.27 -38.60
CA TRP A 143 -10.35 30.13 -37.68
C TRP A 143 -10.02 28.87 -38.49
N SER A 144 -8.99 28.14 -38.10
CA SER A 144 -8.82 26.73 -38.47
C SER A 144 -8.69 25.93 -37.19
N PRO A 145 -9.74 25.21 -36.75
CA PRO A 145 -9.64 24.24 -35.69
C PRO A 145 -9.25 22.89 -36.31
N TRP A 146 -8.01 22.45 -36.09
CA TRP A 146 -7.65 21.04 -36.28
C TRP A 146 -7.46 20.40 -34.92
N SER A 147 -8.61 20.03 -34.33
CA SER A 147 -8.70 18.96 -33.35
C SER A 147 -9.42 17.78 -34.02
N VAL A 148 -8.90 16.57 -33.77
CA VAL A 148 -9.54 15.25 -33.98
C VAL A 148 -9.41 14.63 -35.38
N LEU A 149 -8.41 13.75 -35.56
CA LEU A 149 -8.61 12.35 -35.97
C LEU A 149 -7.26 11.60 -35.90
N ARG A 150 -7.10 10.69 -34.94
CA ARG A 150 -6.16 9.56 -35.06
C ARG A 150 -6.67 8.41 -34.19
N ASN A 151 -6.81 7.26 -34.86
CA ASN A 151 -7.18 5.93 -34.31
C ASN A 151 -6.34 5.53 -33.11
#